data_AF-A0A8S9WM69-F1
#
_entry.id   AF-A0A8S9WM69-F1
#
_cell.length_a   1.000
_cell.length_b   1.000
_cell.length_c   1.000
_cell.angle_alpha   90.00
_cell.angle_beta   90.00
_cell.angle_gamma   90.00
#
_symmetry.space_group_name_H-M   'P 1'
#
loop_
_entity.id
_entity.type
_entity.pdbx_description
1 polymer ?
#
loop_
_entity_poly.entity_id
_entity_poly.type
_entity_poly.pdbx_seq_one_letter_code
_entity_poly.pdbx_strand_id
1 'polypeptide(L)'
;MTSRIVMVVVIIGAILLLSLLFLIPWSNDDSETPSFKISELEAGNVRMKNKDEVYAKIQKIIDGKKDKLQIITDFDRTVSKHHHNGKTTPSSYAVFVLAPSLPKSFIDDANAVYNRFRVYEEDPKMSVEEKIPYMVEWWKLNEKLFTGLPYSEDDIEVAVNKADVQLRSGSNDAFRKLRDSHVPTLVFSAGLGAVVSSILKHYEILYDNVHVISNFFEVENGTITGFNNGTILHIYNKNQHAIENSDYFKELSHRPNVILLGDSIGDANMDEGVQDVGEVLKIGFLSMHIDDFLPQYLEKFDIVLLDDQTMNVFNALLDKIL
;
A
#
# COMPACT_ATOMS: atom_id res chain seq x y z
N MET A 1 7.89 63.72 -50.80
CA MET A 1 9.07 62.98 -50.29
C MET A 1 8.89 62.41 -48.88
N THR A 2 7.85 62.82 -48.13
CA THR A 2 7.66 62.49 -46.70
C THR A 2 6.98 61.15 -46.41
N SER A 3 6.07 60.64 -47.26
CA SER A 3 5.35 59.39 -46.97
C SER A 3 6.17 58.10 -47.14
N ARG A 4 7.22 58.09 -47.99
CA ARG A 4 8.06 56.90 -48.18
C ARG A 4 9.03 56.66 -47.01
N ILE A 5 9.43 57.71 -46.30
CA ILE A 5 10.36 57.59 -45.17
C ILE A 5 9.66 57.02 -43.94
N VAL A 6 8.40 57.44 -43.68
CA VAL A 6 7.60 56.92 -42.55
C VAL A 6 7.32 55.42 -42.72
N MET A 7 7.02 54.96 -43.94
CA MET A 7 6.75 53.53 -44.19
C MET A 7 7.99 52.65 -44.02
N VAL A 8 9.18 53.13 -44.39
CA VAL A 8 10.45 52.41 -44.21
C VAL A 8 10.83 52.31 -42.73
N VAL A 9 10.59 53.35 -41.94
CA VAL A 9 10.87 53.34 -40.48
C VAL A 9 9.94 52.36 -39.74
N VAL A 10 8.66 52.28 -40.12
CA VAL A 10 7.70 51.34 -39.51
C VAL A 10 8.04 49.88 -39.84
N ILE A 11 8.46 49.59 -41.08
CA ILE A 11 8.82 48.22 -41.50
C ILE A 11 10.12 47.76 -40.84
N ILE A 12 11.14 48.63 -40.73
CA ILE A 12 12.40 48.28 -40.06
C ILE A 12 12.18 48.09 -38.55
N GLY A 13 11.34 48.93 -37.92
CA GLY A 13 10.98 48.77 -36.51
C GLY A 13 10.23 47.47 -36.21
N ALA A 14 9.32 47.04 -37.10
CA ALA A 14 8.61 45.77 -36.95
C ALA A 14 9.51 44.54 -37.15
N ILE A 15 10.47 44.60 -38.08
CA ILE A 15 11.43 43.51 -38.32
C ILE A 15 12.42 43.37 -37.16
N LEU A 16 12.86 44.48 -36.56
CA LEU A 16 13.70 44.47 -35.35
C LEU A 16 12.95 43.96 -34.12
N LEU A 17 11.64 44.25 -33.98
CA LEU A 17 10.84 43.68 -32.89
C LEU A 17 10.64 42.17 -33.06
N LEU A 18 10.43 41.69 -34.29
CA LEU A 18 10.31 40.26 -34.56
C LEU A 18 11.63 39.50 -34.36
N SER A 19 12.79 40.08 -34.69
CA SER A 19 14.08 39.42 -34.46
C SER A 19 14.49 39.39 -32.98
N LEU A 20 14.04 40.35 -32.17
CA LEU A 20 14.20 40.34 -30.71
C LEU A 20 13.33 39.27 -30.02
N LEU A 21 12.18 38.91 -30.59
CA LEU A 21 11.32 37.82 -30.10
C LEU A 21 11.92 36.42 -30.27
N PHE A 22 12.88 36.24 -31.18
CA PHE A 22 13.59 34.96 -31.40
C PHE A 22 14.93 34.85 -30.66
N LEU A 23 15.31 35.86 -29.88
CA LEU A 23 16.55 35.87 -29.08
C LEU A 23 16.33 35.66 -27.58
N ILE A 24 15.09 35.41 -27.16
CA ILE A 24 14.80 34.91 -25.82
C ILE A 24 14.96 33.39 -25.90
N PRO A 25 15.96 32.78 -25.23
CA PRO A 25 15.98 31.34 -25.13
C PRO A 25 14.70 30.92 -24.42
N TRP A 26 13.85 30.16 -25.13
CA TRP A 26 12.72 29.47 -24.52
C TRP A 26 13.33 28.35 -23.67
N SER A 27 13.69 28.69 -22.43
CA SER A 27 14.01 27.71 -21.41
C SER A 27 12.70 27.05 -21.00
N ASN A 28 12.34 25.94 -21.64
CA ASN A 28 11.43 24.97 -21.06
C ASN A 28 12.17 24.18 -19.98
N ASP A 29 12.54 24.87 -18.91
CA ASP A 29 13.02 24.25 -17.68
C ASP A 29 12.16 24.77 -16.52
N ASP A 30 10.87 24.46 -16.59
CA ASP A 30 9.97 24.47 -15.42
C ASP A 30 10.11 23.13 -14.66
N SER A 31 11.31 22.53 -14.63
CA SER A 31 11.65 21.59 -13.56
C SER A 31 12.12 22.41 -12.35
N GLU A 32 11.22 23.25 -11.81
CA GLU A 32 11.42 23.78 -10.48
C GLU A 32 11.53 22.57 -9.55
N THR A 33 12.76 22.25 -9.15
CA THR A 33 13.03 21.33 -8.05
C THR A 33 12.05 21.65 -6.92
N PRO A 34 11.25 20.67 -6.46
CA PRO A 34 10.16 20.94 -5.54
C PRO A 34 10.67 21.71 -4.33
N SER A 35 9.99 22.80 -4.00
CA SER A 35 10.42 23.75 -2.97
C SER A 35 10.44 23.18 -1.54
N PHE A 36 9.94 21.96 -1.35
CA PHE A 36 9.91 21.26 -0.08
C PHE A 36 10.92 20.11 -0.04
N LYS A 37 11.54 19.92 1.13
CA LYS A 37 12.43 18.79 1.41
C LYS A 37 11.81 17.88 2.47
N ILE A 38 11.87 16.57 2.24
CA ILE A 38 11.49 15.54 3.20
C ILE A 38 12.76 14.76 3.56
N SER A 39 13.32 15.01 4.74
CA SER A 39 14.59 14.43 5.19
C SER A 39 14.61 12.91 5.19
N GLU A 40 13.47 12.31 5.49
CA GLU A 40 13.25 10.87 5.60
C GLU A 40 13.44 10.18 4.25
N LEU A 41 13.19 10.86 3.12
CA LEU A 41 13.45 10.35 1.77
C LEU A 41 14.93 10.30 1.41
N GLU A 42 15.80 10.95 2.19
CA GLU A 42 17.26 10.94 1.99
C GLU A 42 17.95 9.85 2.84
N ALA A 43 17.19 9.06 3.60
CA ALA A 43 17.76 8.00 4.43
C ALA A 43 18.41 6.90 3.58
N GLY A 44 19.50 6.31 4.11
CA GLY A 44 20.32 5.34 3.37
C GLY A 44 19.62 4.03 3.00
N ASN A 45 18.44 3.77 3.56
CA ASN A 45 17.59 2.63 3.26
C ASN A 45 16.45 2.94 2.27
N VAL A 46 16.34 4.18 1.77
CA VAL A 46 15.34 4.57 0.78
C VAL A 46 15.90 4.40 -0.63
N ARG A 47 15.11 3.81 -1.52
CA ARG A 47 15.43 3.70 -2.95
C ARG A 47 14.26 4.25 -3.76
N MET A 48 14.59 4.97 -4.83
CA MET A 48 13.63 5.50 -5.80
C MET A 48 14.24 5.30 -7.18
N LYS A 49 13.45 4.80 -8.13
CA LYS A 49 13.93 4.62 -9.51
C LYS A 49 14.15 5.97 -10.19
N ASN A 50 13.18 6.88 -10.04
CA ASN A 50 13.25 8.25 -10.53
C ASN A 50 12.83 9.23 -9.44
N LYS A 51 13.80 9.85 -8.78
CA LYS A 51 13.57 10.77 -7.65
C LYS A 51 12.71 11.97 -8.04
N ASP A 52 12.91 12.54 -9.22
CA ASP A 52 12.20 13.75 -9.65
C ASP A 52 10.72 13.46 -9.90
N GLU A 53 10.40 12.30 -10.51
CA GLU A 53 9.02 11.83 -10.67
C GLU A 53 8.33 11.60 -9.33
N VAL A 54 9.02 10.96 -8.37
CA VAL A 54 8.48 10.75 -7.01
C VAL A 54 8.13 12.07 -6.35
N TYR A 55 9.05 13.03 -6.38
CA TYR A 55 8.83 14.32 -5.76
C TYR A 55 7.73 15.14 -6.47
N ALA A 56 7.60 15.04 -7.80
CA ALA A 56 6.51 15.65 -8.55
C ALA A 56 5.14 15.06 -8.17
N LYS A 57 5.05 13.73 -7.97
CA LYS A 57 3.84 13.09 -7.43
C LYS A 57 3.52 13.60 -6.02
N ILE A 58 4.52 13.65 -5.13
CA ILE A 58 4.32 14.15 -3.77
C ILE A 58 3.82 15.60 -3.78
N GLN A 59 4.38 16.48 -4.62
CA GLN A 59 3.93 17.87 -4.72
C GLN A 59 2.45 17.96 -5.08
N LYS A 60 2.00 17.20 -6.08
CA LYS A 60 0.58 17.17 -6.50
C LYS A 60 -0.33 16.63 -5.40
N ILE A 61 0.12 15.66 -4.61
CA ILE A 61 -0.63 15.15 -3.45
C ILE A 61 -0.71 16.24 -2.37
N ILE A 62 0.39 16.93 -2.06
CA ILE A 62 0.42 18.08 -1.13
C ILE A 62 -0.54 19.19 -1.58
N ASP A 63 -0.55 19.52 -2.88
CA ASP A 63 -1.44 20.55 -3.43
C ASP A 63 -2.91 20.17 -3.30
N GLY A 64 -3.22 18.86 -3.43
CA GLY A 64 -4.55 18.31 -3.22
C GLY A 64 -5.00 18.27 -1.75
N LYS A 65 -4.04 18.27 -0.82
CA LYS A 65 -4.24 18.22 0.64
C LYS A 65 -5.09 17.02 1.07
N LYS A 66 -5.47 17.00 2.35
CA LYS A 66 -6.32 15.96 2.94
C LYS A 66 -7.67 15.75 2.25
N ASP A 67 -8.27 16.77 1.64
CA ASP A 67 -9.62 16.65 1.06
C ASP A 67 -9.65 15.81 -0.21
N LYS A 68 -8.51 15.68 -0.90
CA LYS A 68 -8.35 14.80 -2.06
C LYS A 68 -7.66 13.47 -1.75
N LEU A 69 -7.20 13.27 -0.51
CA LEU A 69 -6.40 12.12 -0.11
C LEU A 69 -7.28 10.96 0.35
N GLN A 70 -6.87 9.74 -0.03
CA GLN A 70 -7.23 8.48 0.61
C GLN A 70 -5.98 7.60 0.77
N ILE A 71 -6.02 6.67 1.73
CA ILE A 71 -4.92 5.73 2.00
C ILE A 71 -5.37 4.32 1.66
N ILE A 72 -4.51 3.55 1.01
CA ILE A 72 -4.67 2.11 0.82
C ILE A 72 -3.42 1.42 1.35
N THR A 73 -3.58 0.50 2.29
CA THR A 73 -2.43 -0.18 2.92
C THR A 73 -2.69 -1.66 3.05
N ASP A 74 -1.68 -2.47 2.77
CA ASP A 74 -1.63 -3.83 3.31
C ASP A 74 -1.44 -3.79 4.85
N PHE A 75 -1.61 -4.93 5.52
CA PHE A 75 -1.44 -5.06 6.96
C PHE A 75 -0.22 -5.89 7.36
N ASP A 76 -0.14 -7.14 6.90
CA ASP A 76 0.86 -8.10 7.36
C ASP A 76 2.22 -7.68 6.78
N ARG A 77 3.23 -7.44 7.63
CA ARG A 77 4.54 -6.93 7.21
C ARG A 77 4.52 -5.59 6.48
N THR A 78 3.39 -4.85 6.49
CA THR A 78 3.24 -3.45 6.04
C THR A 78 2.87 -2.50 7.18
N VAL A 79 1.76 -2.71 7.89
CA VAL A 79 1.46 -2.00 9.14
C VAL A 79 2.14 -2.69 10.32
N SER A 80 2.09 -4.02 10.34
CA SER A 80 2.90 -4.84 11.23
C SER A 80 4.34 -4.91 10.74
N LYS A 81 5.29 -5.09 11.66
CA LYS A 81 6.70 -5.27 11.31
C LYS A 81 6.90 -6.54 10.49
N HIS A 82 8.01 -6.60 9.76
CA HIS A 82 8.52 -7.86 9.22
C HIS A 82 9.32 -8.62 10.29
N HIS A 83 10.12 -7.89 11.07
CA HIS A 83 10.83 -8.44 12.23
C HIS A 83 10.92 -7.42 13.36
N HIS A 84 11.05 -7.92 14.58
CA HIS A 84 11.33 -7.14 15.77
C HIS A 84 12.60 -7.67 16.43
N ASN A 85 13.63 -6.82 16.52
CA ASN A 85 14.94 -7.18 17.06
C ASN A 85 15.55 -8.42 16.38
N GLY A 86 15.40 -8.54 15.06
CA GLY A 86 15.92 -9.66 14.27
C GLY A 86 15.09 -10.94 14.32
N LYS A 87 13.99 -10.98 15.09
CA LYS A 87 13.04 -12.09 15.09
C LYS A 87 11.84 -11.75 14.21
N THR A 88 11.54 -12.62 13.24
CA THR A 88 10.35 -12.49 12.39
C THR A 88 9.09 -12.39 13.23
N THR A 89 8.22 -11.46 12.87
CA THR A 89 6.93 -11.25 13.51
C THR A 89 5.84 -12.09 12.83
N PRO A 90 4.83 -12.54 13.59
CA PRO A 90 3.76 -13.37 13.03
C PRO A 90 2.85 -12.55 12.10
N SER A 91 2.41 -13.16 11.00
CA SER A 91 1.30 -12.67 10.19
C SER A 91 -0.04 -12.95 10.89
N SER A 92 -1.14 -12.36 10.41
CA SER A 92 -2.51 -12.64 10.86
C SER A 92 -2.83 -14.15 10.87
N TYR A 93 -2.33 -14.90 9.89
CA TYR A 93 -2.37 -16.37 9.85
C TYR A 93 -1.65 -17.02 11.02
N ALA A 94 -0.40 -16.62 11.26
CA ALA A 94 0.43 -17.15 12.34
C ALA A 94 -0.08 -16.74 13.74
N VAL A 95 -0.86 -15.66 13.83
CA VAL A 95 -1.59 -15.29 15.04
C VAL A 95 -2.78 -16.24 15.23
N PHE A 96 -3.59 -16.47 14.20
CA PHE A 96 -4.76 -17.35 14.29
C PHE A 96 -4.43 -18.74 14.84
N VAL A 97 -3.33 -19.34 14.39
CA VAL A 97 -2.90 -20.69 14.87
C VAL A 97 -2.58 -20.75 16.37
N LEU A 98 -2.52 -19.61 17.07
CA LEU A 98 -2.35 -19.54 18.52
C LEU A 98 -3.67 -19.59 19.30
N ALA A 99 -4.81 -19.55 18.61
CA ALA A 99 -6.14 -19.64 19.21
C ALA A 99 -6.30 -20.97 19.97
N PRO A 100 -6.76 -20.94 21.24
CA PRO A 100 -6.72 -22.10 22.13
C PRO A 100 -7.70 -23.23 21.75
N SER A 101 -8.76 -22.93 21.01
CA SER A 101 -9.73 -23.93 20.54
C SER A 101 -9.27 -24.74 19.33
N LEU A 102 -8.16 -24.35 18.69
CA LEU A 102 -7.70 -25.02 17.48
C LEU A 102 -7.12 -26.41 17.80
N PRO A 103 -7.55 -27.45 17.07
CA PRO A 103 -7.02 -28.80 17.28
C PRO A 103 -5.58 -28.87 16.77
N LYS A 104 -4.75 -29.66 17.47
CA LYS A 104 -3.34 -29.86 17.07
C LYS A 104 -3.19 -30.37 15.63
N SER A 105 -4.09 -31.23 15.18
CA SER A 105 -4.08 -31.75 13.80
C SER A 105 -4.16 -30.64 12.76
N PHE A 106 -4.98 -29.61 12.99
CA PHE A 106 -5.06 -28.46 12.10
C PHE A 106 -3.72 -27.71 12.03
N ILE A 107 -3.04 -27.53 13.17
CA ILE A 107 -1.75 -26.82 13.22
C ILE A 107 -0.69 -27.60 12.42
N ASP A 108 -0.64 -28.93 12.58
CA ASP A 108 0.29 -29.78 11.86
C ASP A 108 0.03 -29.74 10.34
N ASP A 109 -1.24 -29.80 9.92
CA ASP A 109 -1.64 -29.72 8.50
C ASP A 109 -1.38 -28.33 7.90
N ALA A 110 -1.68 -27.26 8.63
CA ALA A 110 -1.42 -25.88 8.20
C ALA A 110 0.08 -25.63 8.00
N ASN A 111 0.93 -26.15 8.88
CA ASN A 111 2.39 -26.08 8.72
C ASN A 111 2.88 -26.86 7.50
N ALA A 112 2.30 -28.04 7.23
CA ALA A 112 2.64 -28.83 6.04
C ALA A 112 2.26 -28.09 4.75
N VAL A 113 1.08 -27.47 4.71
CA VAL A 113 0.64 -26.66 3.57
C VAL A 113 1.54 -25.42 3.41
N TYR A 114 1.83 -24.69 4.49
CA TYR A 114 2.74 -23.54 4.46
C TYR A 114 4.12 -23.91 3.86
N ASN A 115 4.75 -24.96 4.37
CA ASN A 115 6.08 -25.39 3.91
C ASN A 115 6.09 -25.80 2.43
N ARG A 116 4.96 -26.33 1.92
CA ARG A 116 4.83 -26.71 0.51
C ARG A 116 4.74 -25.51 -0.41
N PHE A 117 4.01 -24.46 -0.04
CA PHE A 117 3.70 -23.36 -0.95
C PHE A 117 4.57 -22.12 -0.78
N ARG A 118 5.12 -21.88 0.41
CA ARG A 118 5.95 -20.70 0.71
C ARG A 118 7.15 -20.57 -0.24
N VAL A 119 7.73 -21.70 -0.63
CA VAL A 119 8.87 -21.75 -1.55
C VAL A 119 8.57 -21.13 -2.93
N TYR A 120 7.32 -21.18 -3.40
CA TYR A 120 6.93 -20.58 -4.68
C TYR A 120 6.63 -19.08 -4.54
N GLU A 121 6.00 -18.69 -3.43
CA GLU A 121 5.74 -17.28 -3.11
C GLU A 121 7.05 -16.48 -3.06
N GLU A 122 8.06 -17.03 -2.37
CA GLU A 122 9.35 -16.38 -2.14
C GLU A 122 10.36 -16.55 -3.28
N ASP A 123 10.09 -17.37 -4.31
CA ASP A 123 11.07 -17.60 -5.39
C ASP A 123 11.25 -16.32 -6.23
N PRO A 124 12.44 -15.67 -6.22
CA PRO A 124 12.65 -14.45 -6.99
C PRO A 124 12.75 -14.69 -8.50
N LYS A 125 12.90 -15.95 -8.94
CA LYS A 125 13.07 -16.33 -10.35
C LYS A 125 11.74 -16.60 -11.05
N MET A 126 10.67 -16.85 -10.31
CA MET A 126 9.35 -17.06 -10.87
C MET A 126 8.64 -15.74 -11.12
N SER A 127 7.98 -15.62 -12.28
CA SER A 127 7.11 -14.49 -12.58
C SER A 127 5.85 -14.52 -11.71
N VAL A 128 5.17 -13.38 -11.58
CA VAL A 128 3.88 -13.32 -10.85
C VAL A 128 2.87 -14.28 -11.47
N GLU A 129 2.80 -14.34 -12.80
CA GLU A 129 1.89 -15.22 -13.54
C GLU A 129 2.17 -16.71 -13.26
N GLU A 130 3.43 -17.08 -13.11
CA GLU A 130 3.82 -18.45 -12.75
C GLU A 130 3.47 -18.80 -11.30
N LYS A 131 3.47 -17.82 -10.39
CA LYS A 131 3.13 -18.01 -8.97
C LYS A 131 1.64 -18.08 -8.71
N ILE A 132 0.80 -17.40 -9.50
CA ILE A 132 -0.65 -17.31 -9.29
C ILE A 132 -1.32 -18.69 -9.11
N PRO A 133 -1.10 -19.71 -9.97
CA PRO A 133 -1.73 -21.02 -9.79
C PRO A 133 -1.43 -21.67 -8.45
N TYR A 134 -0.19 -21.52 -7.94
CA TYR A 134 0.21 -22.05 -6.64
C TYR A 134 -0.46 -21.30 -5.50
N MET A 135 -0.59 -19.98 -5.59
CA MET A 135 -1.29 -19.18 -4.58
C MET A 135 -2.78 -19.56 -4.53
N VAL A 136 -3.42 -19.77 -5.68
CA VAL A 136 -4.81 -20.23 -5.76
C VAL A 136 -4.98 -21.63 -5.15
N GLU A 137 -4.07 -22.57 -5.44
CA GLU A 137 -4.11 -23.91 -4.83
C GLU A 137 -3.91 -23.84 -3.31
N TRP A 138 -2.94 -23.05 -2.85
CA TRP A 138 -2.66 -22.85 -1.42
C TRP A 138 -3.91 -22.37 -0.69
N TRP A 139 -4.55 -21.33 -1.21
CA TRP A 139 -5.74 -20.75 -0.58
C TRP A 139 -6.95 -21.67 -0.58
N LYS A 140 -7.15 -22.45 -1.66
CA LYS A 140 -8.18 -23.51 -1.70
C LYS A 140 -7.94 -24.63 -0.68
N LEU A 141 -6.67 -24.95 -0.39
CA LEU A 141 -6.33 -25.91 0.65
C LEU A 141 -6.53 -25.33 2.04
N ASN A 142 -6.13 -24.08 2.27
CA ASN A 142 -6.37 -23.39 3.53
C ASN A 142 -7.88 -23.29 3.84
N GLU A 143 -8.72 -22.91 2.87
CA GLU A 143 -10.18 -22.89 3.04
C GLU A 143 -10.70 -24.23 3.57
N LYS A 144 -10.30 -25.34 2.94
CA LYS A 144 -10.68 -26.70 3.39
C LYS A 144 -10.19 -27.03 4.79
N LEU A 145 -8.99 -26.55 5.17
CA LEU A 145 -8.46 -26.74 6.51
C LEU A 145 -9.24 -25.94 7.56
N PHE A 146 -9.73 -24.76 7.20
CA PHE A 146 -10.52 -23.91 8.10
C PHE A 146 -11.95 -24.41 8.28
N THR A 147 -12.58 -24.95 7.24
CA THR A 147 -13.96 -25.44 7.32
C THR A 147 -14.11 -26.54 8.38
N GLY A 148 -15.07 -26.36 9.28
CA GLY A 148 -15.35 -27.28 10.38
C GLY A 148 -14.58 -26.98 11.66
N LEU A 149 -13.67 -26.00 11.67
CA LEU A 149 -13.00 -25.57 12.90
C LEU A 149 -13.93 -24.76 13.79
N PRO A 150 -13.77 -24.85 15.13
CA PRO A 150 -14.42 -23.93 16.04
C PRO A 150 -13.91 -22.51 15.80
N TYR A 151 -14.80 -21.53 15.97
CA TYR A 151 -14.49 -20.11 15.85
C TYR A 151 -15.06 -19.34 17.02
N SER A 152 -14.24 -18.48 17.61
CA SER A 152 -14.62 -17.53 18.65
C SER A 152 -13.78 -16.27 18.53
N GLU A 153 -14.42 -15.11 18.60
CA GLU A 153 -13.71 -13.82 18.68
C GLU A 153 -12.86 -13.72 19.94
N ASP A 154 -13.31 -14.30 21.06
CA ASP A 154 -12.55 -14.32 22.32
C ASP A 154 -11.24 -15.11 22.17
N ASP A 155 -11.26 -16.20 21.40
CA ASP A 155 -10.06 -17.00 21.12
C ASP A 155 -9.06 -16.24 20.24
N ILE A 156 -9.57 -15.43 19.31
CA ILE A 156 -8.75 -14.53 18.50
C ILE A 156 -8.10 -13.48 19.40
N GLU A 157 -8.83 -12.88 20.34
CA GLU A 157 -8.27 -11.90 21.26
C GLU A 157 -7.16 -12.52 22.13
N VAL A 158 -7.38 -13.74 22.64
CA VAL A 158 -6.34 -14.50 23.36
C VAL A 158 -5.12 -14.75 22.47
N ALA A 159 -5.34 -15.12 21.21
CA ALA A 159 -4.28 -15.36 20.24
C ALA A 159 -3.47 -14.09 19.95
N VAL A 160 -4.13 -12.95 19.75
CA VAL A 160 -3.51 -11.63 19.52
C VAL A 160 -2.64 -11.23 20.71
N ASN A 161 -3.17 -11.33 21.93
CA ASN A 161 -2.44 -11.02 23.16
C ASN A 161 -1.20 -11.92 23.34
N LYS A 162 -1.30 -13.19 22.95
CA LYS A 162 -0.19 -14.16 23.04
C LYS A 162 0.87 -13.96 21.95
N ALA A 163 0.46 -13.53 20.76
CA ALA A 163 1.33 -13.39 19.60
C ALA A 163 2.31 -12.22 19.73
N ASP A 164 1.95 -11.19 20.51
CA ASP A 164 2.75 -9.97 20.71
C ASP A 164 3.17 -9.32 19.37
N VAL A 165 2.21 -9.19 18.45
CA VAL A 165 2.42 -8.67 17.08
C VAL A 165 2.92 -7.24 17.15
N GLN A 166 4.17 -6.99 16.76
CA GLN A 166 4.72 -5.64 16.80
C GLN A 166 4.33 -4.84 15.55
N LEU A 167 3.71 -3.67 15.73
CA LEU A 167 3.49 -2.71 14.64
C LEU A 167 4.78 -1.95 14.28
N ARG A 168 4.88 -1.48 13.03
CA ARG A 168 5.95 -0.57 12.63
C ARG A 168 5.95 0.66 13.53
N SER A 169 7.13 1.10 13.92
CA SER A 169 7.27 2.25 14.81
C SER A 169 6.68 3.49 14.13
N GLY A 170 5.71 4.15 14.78
CA GLY A 170 5.01 5.30 14.21
C GLY A 170 3.64 4.99 13.59
N SER A 171 3.19 3.73 13.55
CA SER A 171 1.84 3.39 13.06
C SER A 171 0.73 4.10 13.84
N ASN A 172 0.81 4.13 15.17
CA ASN A 172 -0.21 4.81 16.00
C ASN A 172 -0.31 6.32 15.71
N ASP A 173 0.81 6.96 15.40
CA ASP A 173 0.83 8.39 15.03
C ASP A 173 0.20 8.62 13.66
N ALA A 174 0.58 7.80 12.67
CA ALA A 174 0.02 7.88 11.32
C ALA A 174 -1.51 7.69 11.33
N PHE A 175 -1.99 6.62 11.97
CA PHE A 175 -3.43 6.32 12.04
C PHE A 175 -4.21 7.41 12.80
N ARG A 176 -3.63 7.97 13.88
CA ARG A 176 -4.23 9.11 14.58
C ARG A 176 -4.34 10.35 13.70
N LYS A 177 -3.26 10.72 12.99
CA LYS A 177 -3.25 11.87 12.05
C LYS A 177 -4.32 11.73 10.97
N LEU A 178 -4.44 10.53 10.40
CA LEU A 178 -5.45 10.21 9.39
C LEU A 178 -6.87 10.32 9.95
N ARG A 179 -7.11 9.81 11.16
CA ARG A 179 -8.40 9.93 11.85
C ARG A 179 -8.75 11.39 12.14
N ASP A 180 -7.84 12.15 12.74
CA ASP A 180 -8.09 13.56 13.10
C ASP A 180 -8.37 14.42 11.85
N SER A 181 -7.77 14.04 10.72
CA SER A 181 -7.99 14.66 9.41
C SER A 181 -9.15 14.07 8.59
N HIS A 182 -9.85 13.06 9.12
CA HIS A 182 -10.95 12.35 8.45
C HIS A 182 -10.55 11.82 7.06
N VAL A 183 -9.32 11.34 6.91
CA VAL A 183 -8.83 10.75 5.67
C VAL A 183 -9.22 9.26 5.64
N PRO A 184 -9.99 8.81 4.64
CA PRO A 184 -10.36 7.40 4.50
C PRO A 184 -9.12 6.51 4.37
N THR A 185 -9.09 5.44 5.15
CA THR A 185 -7.97 4.49 5.20
C THR A 185 -8.49 3.09 4.97
N LEU A 186 -8.15 2.51 3.81
CA LEU A 186 -8.44 1.12 3.51
C LEU A 186 -7.26 0.25 3.95
N VAL A 187 -7.49 -0.63 4.92
CA VAL A 187 -6.63 -1.77 5.19
C VAL A 187 -7.10 -2.92 4.28
N PHE A 188 -6.40 -3.12 3.17
CA PHE A 188 -6.70 -4.15 2.20
C PHE A 188 -5.70 -5.29 2.42
N SER A 189 -6.12 -6.42 2.99
CA SER A 189 -5.21 -7.48 3.41
C SER A 189 -5.63 -8.84 2.88
N ALA A 190 -4.70 -9.59 2.30
CA ALA A 190 -4.90 -11.01 2.03
C ALA A 190 -4.80 -11.89 3.30
N GLY A 191 -4.66 -11.28 4.48
CA GLY A 191 -4.66 -11.98 5.77
C GLY A 191 -6.03 -12.52 6.20
N LEU A 192 -6.15 -12.87 7.48
CA LEU A 192 -7.42 -13.21 8.14
C LEU A 192 -8.06 -11.97 8.75
N GLY A 193 -9.20 -11.55 8.21
CA GLY A 193 -9.81 -10.25 8.51
C GLY A 193 -10.18 -10.04 9.97
N ALA A 194 -10.70 -11.06 10.64
CA ALA A 194 -11.03 -10.99 12.07
C ALA A 194 -9.78 -10.76 12.93
N VAL A 195 -8.68 -11.43 12.58
CA VAL A 195 -7.39 -11.27 13.28
C VAL A 195 -6.79 -9.90 13.01
N VAL A 196 -6.76 -9.45 11.75
CA VAL A 196 -6.32 -8.09 11.37
C VAL A 196 -7.11 -7.05 12.17
N SER A 197 -8.44 -7.18 12.18
CA SER A 197 -9.33 -6.27 12.92
C SER A 197 -9.06 -6.31 14.42
N SER A 198 -8.85 -7.50 15.00
CA SER A 198 -8.54 -7.67 16.42
C SER A 198 -7.19 -7.05 16.79
N ILE A 199 -6.17 -7.12 15.93
CA ILE A 199 -4.88 -6.47 16.17
C ILE A 199 -5.03 -4.94 16.08
N LEU A 200 -5.74 -4.43 15.07
CA LEU A 200 -5.99 -2.99 14.95
C LEU A 200 -6.77 -2.43 16.16
N LYS A 201 -7.73 -3.21 16.70
CA LYS A 201 -8.43 -2.88 17.96
C LYS A 201 -7.52 -2.94 19.18
N HIS A 202 -6.68 -3.97 19.30
CA HIS A 202 -5.72 -4.12 20.39
C HIS A 202 -4.77 -2.92 20.49
N TYR A 203 -4.36 -2.37 19.34
CA TYR A 203 -3.53 -1.17 19.27
C TYR A 203 -4.31 0.16 19.29
N GLU A 204 -5.64 0.11 19.41
CA GLU A 204 -6.54 1.28 19.40
C GLU A 204 -6.41 2.16 18.14
N ILE A 205 -6.16 1.53 16.98
CA ILE A 205 -6.02 2.22 15.69
C ILE A 205 -7.09 1.85 14.67
N LEU A 206 -8.04 0.96 15.02
CA LEU A 206 -9.24 0.73 14.22
C LEU A 206 -10.27 1.86 14.47
N TYR A 207 -10.02 3.03 13.89
CA TYR A 207 -10.92 4.19 13.95
C TYR A 207 -12.05 4.09 12.92
N ASP A 208 -13.07 4.96 13.05
CA ASP A 208 -14.23 5.00 12.15
C ASP A 208 -13.89 5.29 10.68
N ASN A 209 -12.76 5.96 10.41
CA ASN A 209 -12.26 6.21 9.06
C ASN A 209 -11.42 5.05 8.48
N VAL A 210 -11.24 3.96 9.25
CA VAL A 210 -10.47 2.77 8.84
C VAL A 210 -11.43 1.67 8.41
N HIS A 211 -11.37 1.30 7.14
CA HIS A 211 -12.13 0.18 6.59
C HIS A 211 -11.21 -1.03 6.37
N VAL A 212 -11.67 -2.23 6.69
CA VAL A 212 -10.88 -3.47 6.52
C VAL A 212 -11.53 -4.35 5.47
N ILE A 213 -10.81 -4.61 4.39
CA ILE A 213 -11.18 -5.62 3.38
C ILE A 213 -10.16 -6.74 3.46
N SER A 214 -10.62 -7.93 3.83
CA SER A 214 -9.77 -9.09 4.06
C SER A 214 -10.58 -10.40 4.00
N ASN A 215 -9.94 -11.55 4.25
CA ASN A 215 -10.63 -12.83 4.29
C ASN A 215 -11.30 -13.02 5.66
N PHE A 216 -12.59 -12.71 5.74
CA PHE A 216 -13.41 -12.97 6.92
C PHE A 216 -14.07 -14.35 6.80
N PHE A 217 -14.10 -15.11 7.89
CA PHE A 217 -14.79 -16.39 7.91
C PHE A 217 -16.32 -16.21 7.86
N GLU A 218 -16.99 -17.11 7.15
CA GLU A 218 -18.40 -17.40 7.37
C GLU A 218 -18.52 -18.39 8.53
N VAL A 219 -19.39 -18.08 9.50
CA VAL A 219 -19.47 -18.83 10.76
C VAL A 219 -20.93 -19.17 11.07
N GLU A 220 -21.21 -20.47 11.21
CA GLU A 220 -22.51 -20.98 11.62
C GLU A 220 -22.39 -21.72 12.95
N ASN A 221 -23.17 -21.31 13.95
CA ASN A 221 -23.19 -21.92 15.29
C ASN A 221 -21.79 -22.10 15.91
N GLY A 222 -20.90 -21.10 15.74
CA GLY A 222 -19.54 -21.12 16.25
C GLY A 222 -18.57 -22.03 15.48
N THR A 223 -18.92 -22.44 14.26
CA THR A 223 -18.08 -23.27 13.38
C THR A 223 -17.86 -22.55 12.05
N ILE A 224 -16.63 -22.56 11.55
CA ILE A 224 -16.29 -21.99 10.24
C ILE A 224 -16.90 -22.85 9.14
N THR A 225 -17.67 -22.26 8.23
CA THR A 225 -18.23 -22.93 7.05
C THR A 225 -17.49 -22.58 5.76
N GLY A 226 -16.82 -21.43 5.72
CA GLY A 226 -16.03 -20.96 4.58
C GLY A 226 -15.53 -19.54 4.79
N PHE A 227 -15.32 -18.79 3.69
CA PHE A 227 -15.03 -17.37 3.71
C PHE A 227 -16.21 -16.55 3.19
N ASN A 228 -16.44 -15.38 3.79
CA ASN A 228 -17.42 -14.41 3.33
C ASN A 228 -17.09 -13.93 1.92
N ASN A 229 -18.12 -13.56 1.16
CA ASN A 229 -18.04 -12.90 -0.15
C ASN A 229 -17.48 -13.72 -1.32
N GLY A 230 -17.27 -15.04 -1.14
CA GLY A 230 -16.99 -16.00 -2.22
C GLY A 230 -15.62 -15.89 -2.92
N THR A 231 -15.03 -14.70 -2.99
CA THR A 231 -13.69 -14.46 -3.56
C THR A 231 -12.67 -14.39 -2.44
N ILE A 232 -11.82 -15.42 -2.36
CA ILE A 232 -10.70 -15.46 -1.44
C ILE A 232 -9.58 -14.54 -1.95
N LEU A 233 -9.12 -13.65 -1.07
CA LEU A 233 -7.98 -12.77 -1.32
C LEU A 233 -6.68 -13.52 -1.07
N HIS A 234 -5.78 -13.47 -2.05
CA HIS A 234 -4.41 -13.90 -1.97
C HIS A 234 -3.48 -12.76 -2.41
N ILE A 235 -2.18 -12.94 -2.25
CA ILE A 235 -1.15 -11.91 -2.49
C ILE A 235 -1.17 -11.27 -3.90
N TYR A 236 -1.87 -11.83 -4.90
CA TYR A 236 -1.86 -11.36 -6.29
C TYR A 236 -3.24 -11.00 -6.87
N ASN A 237 -4.32 -11.02 -6.07
CA ASN A 237 -5.66 -10.63 -6.54
C ASN A 237 -6.28 -9.48 -5.73
N LYS A 238 -5.46 -8.74 -4.97
CA LYS A 238 -5.85 -7.53 -4.26
C LYS A 238 -5.97 -6.36 -5.23
N ASN A 239 -7.03 -6.37 -6.03
CA ASN A 239 -7.29 -5.38 -7.08
C ASN A 239 -8.79 -5.04 -7.13
N GLN A 240 -9.24 -4.33 -8.17
CA GLN A 240 -10.64 -3.93 -8.32
C GLN A 240 -11.64 -5.11 -8.23
N HIS A 241 -11.28 -6.29 -8.75
CA HIS A 241 -12.18 -7.45 -8.74
C HIS A 241 -12.48 -7.95 -7.33
N ALA A 242 -11.55 -7.78 -6.40
CA ALA A 242 -11.73 -8.17 -5.01
C ALA A 242 -12.75 -7.30 -4.25
N ILE A 243 -13.18 -6.19 -4.84
CA ILE A 243 -14.08 -5.22 -4.23
C ILE A 243 -15.18 -4.77 -5.20
N GLU A 244 -15.37 -5.49 -6.31
CA GLU A 244 -16.33 -5.14 -7.37
C GLU A 244 -17.78 -5.04 -6.86
N ASN A 245 -18.07 -5.74 -5.76
CA ASN A 245 -19.36 -5.76 -5.08
C ASN A 245 -19.46 -4.72 -3.94
N SER A 246 -18.50 -3.80 -3.84
CA SER A 246 -18.48 -2.72 -2.86
C SER A 246 -18.62 -1.36 -3.54
N ASP A 247 -19.35 -0.44 -2.91
CA ASP A 247 -19.42 0.96 -3.35
C ASP A 247 -18.29 1.81 -2.77
N TYR A 248 -17.34 1.22 -2.02
CA TYR A 248 -16.25 1.92 -1.33
C TYR A 248 -15.53 2.95 -2.22
N PHE A 249 -14.98 2.54 -3.37
CA PHE A 249 -14.26 3.49 -4.23
C PHE A 249 -15.18 4.47 -4.97
N LYS A 250 -16.45 4.13 -5.19
CA LYS A 250 -17.41 5.06 -5.78
C LYS A 250 -17.70 6.21 -4.81
N GLU A 251 -17.88 5.90 -3.53
CA GLU A 251 -18.08 6.88 -2.47
C GLU A 251 -16.85 7.78 -2.29
N LEU A 252 -15.65 7.26 -2.59
CA LEU A 252 -14.38 7.98 -2.49
C LEU A 252 -13.91 8.65 -3.79
N SER A 253 -14.73 8.70 -4.86
CA SER A 253 -14.38 9.37 -6.14
C SER A 253 -13.93 10.83 -5.97
N HIS A 254 -14.44 11.53 -4.96
CA HIS A 254 -14.03 12.90 -4.62
C HIS A 254 -12.60 13.02 -4.05
N ARG A 255 -11.94 11.90 -3.74
CA ARG A 255 -10.58 11.80 -3.19
C ARG A 255 -9.64 11.05 -4.14
N PRO A 256 -9.25 11.66 -5.28
CA PRO A 256 -8.55 10.93 -6.33
C PRO A 256 -7.07 10.65 -6.01
N ASN A 257 -6.48 11.29 -4.99
CA ASN A 257 -5.08 11.10 -4.63
C ASN A 257 -4.92 9.95 -3.63
N VAL A 258 -3.96 9.06 -3.88
CA VAL A 258 -3.74 7.85 -3.08
C VAL A 258 -2.29 7.78 -2.62
N ILE A 259 -2.09 7.48 -1.33
CA ILE A 259 -0.83 6.89 -0.87
C ILE A 259 -1.09 5.41 -0.61
N LEU A 260 -0.36 4.56 -1.34
CA LEU A 260 -0.44 3.12 -1.26
C LEU A 260 0.77 2.56 -0.52
N LEU A 261 0.54 1.71 0.48
CA LEU A 261 1.58 1.03 1.25
C LEU A 261 1.45 -0.49 1.09
N GLY A 262 2.55 -1.17 0.79
CA GLY A 262 2.57 -2.63 0.70
C GLY A 262 3.96 -3.23 0.89
N ASP A 263 4.05 -4.52 1.16
CA ASP A 263 5.32 -5.24 1.30
C ASP A 263 5.52 -6.31 0.24
N SER A 264 4.52 -6.53 -0.63
CA SER A 264 4.59 -7.49 -1.72
C SER A 264 4.41 -6.82 -3.08
N ILE A 265 4.92 -7.45 -4.14
CA ILE A 265 4.72 -6.97 -5.52
C ILE A 265 3.23 -6.86 -5.89
N GLY A 266 2.38 -7.74 -5.38
CA GLY A 266 0.95 -7.72 -5.68
C GLY A 266 0.18 -6.59 -5.00
N ASP A 267 0.73 -6.00 -3.94
CA ASP A 267 0.13 -4.83 -3.29
C ASP A 267 0.18 -3.58 -4.18
N ALA A 268 1.13 -3.51 -5.11
CA ALA A 268 1.23 -2.40 -6.05
C ALA A 268 0.01 -2.27 -6.97
N ASN A 269 -0.95 -3.20 -6.93
CA ASN A 269 -2.17 -3.20 -7.73
C ASN A 269 -3.43 -2.90 -6.90
N MET A 270 -3.31 -2.58 -5.60
CA MET A 270 -4.48 -2.29 -4.75
C MET A 270 -5.24 -1.02 -5.14
N ASP A 271 -4.63 -0.14 -5.94
CA ASP A 271 -5.21 1.09 -6.47
C ASP A 271 -6.08 0.88 -7.72
N GLU A 272 -6.11 -0.32 -8.32
CA GLU A 272 -6.85 -0.56 -9.59
C GLU A 272 -8.35 -0.22 -9.53
N GLY A 273 -8.97 -0.26 -8.34
CA GLY A 273 -10.37 0.11 -8.17
C GLY A 273 -10.64 1.60 -7.98
N VAL A 274 -9.60 2.42 -7.79
CA VAL A 274 -9.71 3.86 -7.57
C VAL A 274 -10.23 4.53 -8.85
N GLN A 275 -11.28 5.33 -8.69
CA GLN A 275 -11.90 6.06 -9.79
C GLN A 275 -11.20 7.41 -10.00
N ASP A 276 -11.28 7.94 -11.22
CA ASP A 276 -10.75 9.24 -11.64
C ASP A 276 -9.21 9.41 -11.64
N VAL A 277 -8.75 10.43 -12.35
CA VAL A 277 -7.32 10.67 -12.63
C VAL A 277 -6.70 11.55 -11.53
N GLY A 278 -6.33 10.94 -10.41
CA GLY A 278 -5.46 11.55 -9.40
C GLY A 278 -4.06 10.96 -9.39
N GLU A 279 -3.25 11.37 -8.41
CA GLU A 279 -1.90 10.83 -8.24
C GLU A 279 -1.89 9.65 -7.27
N VAL A 280 -1.22 8.57 -7.65
CA VAL A 280 -0.96 7.41 -6.80
C VAL A 280 0.52 7.34 -6.50
N LEU A 281 0.87 7.50 -5.22
CA LEU A 281 2.22 7.32 -4.69
C LEU A 281 2.32 5.96 -3.99
N LYS A 282 3.15 5.06 -4.54
CA LYS A 282 3.30 3.68 -4.06
C LYS A 282 4.59 3.52 -3.25
N ILE A 283 4.45 3.07 -2.01
CA ILE A 283 5.55 2.83 -1.07
C ILE A 283 5.64 1.34 -0.75
N GLY A 284 6.76 0.72 -1.13
CA GLY A 284 7.02 -0.70 -0.96
C GLY A 284 8.00 -0.97 0.18
N PHE A 285 7.65 -1.82 1.14
CA PHE A 285 8.56 -2.29 2.19
C PHE A 285 9.24 -3.58 1.76
N LEU A 286 10.58 -3.56 1.58
CA LEU A 286 11.33 -4.73 1.14
C LEU A 286 12.30 -5.18 2.24
N SER A 287 11.93 -6.23 2.98
CA SER A 287 12.69 -6.72 4.14
C SER A 287 13.39 -8.07 3.94
N MET A 288 13.19 -8.74 2.81
CA MET A 288 13.75 -10.07 2.54
C MET A 288 14.18 -10.23 1.08
N HIS A 289 15.20 -11.05 0.83
CA HIS A 289 15.80 -11.26 -0.50
C HIS A 289 16.02 -9.93 -1.25
N ILE A 290 16.55 -8.94 -0.54
CA ILE A 290 16.60 -7.55 -0.99
C ILE A 290 17.27 -7.44 -2.36
N ASP A 291 18.45 -8.04 -2.52
CA ASP A 291 19.23 -7.95 -3.76
C ASP A 291 18.48 -8.58 -4.95
N ASP A 292 17.69 -9.62 -4.72
CA ASP A 292 16.95 -10.34 -5.76
C ASP A 292 15.67 -9.60 -6.18
N PHE A 293 14.94 -9.04 -5.21
CA PHE A 293 13.65 -8.39 -5.48
C PHE A 293 13.73 -6.90 -5.76
N LEU A 294 14.79 -6.20 -5.33
CA LEU A 294 14.89 -4.75 -5.49
C LEU A 294 14.62 -4.26 -6.92
N PRO A 295 15.14 -4.90 -7.99
CA PRO A 295 14.80 -4.48 -9.36
C PRO A 295 13.29 -4.52 -9.63
N GLN A 296 12.60 -5.57 -9.20
CA GLN A 296 11.15 -5.71 -9.40
C GLN A 296 10.36 -4.68 -8.58
N TYR A 297 10.80 -4.37 -7.36
CA TYR A 297 10.17 -3.36 -6.52
C TYR A 297 10.32 -1.96 -7.11
N LEU A 298 11.49 -1.63 -7.66
CA LEU A 298 11.73 -0.32 -8.29
C LEU A 298 10.91 -0.11 -9.59
N GLU A 299 10.42 -1.18 -10.21
CA GLU A 299 9.48 -1.08 -11.34
C GLU A 299 8.02 -0.90 -10.91
N LYS A 300 7.68 -1.27 -9.66
CA LYS A 300 6.29 -1.34 -9.18
C LYS A 300 5.94 -0.28 -8.14
N PHE A 301 6.94 0.17 -7.39
CA PHE A 301 6.81 1.16 -6.33
C PHE A 301 7.62 2.41 -6.65
N ASP A 302 7.08 3.56 -6.29
CA ASP A 302 7.74 4.85 -6.41
C ASP A 302 8.89 4.98 -5.39
N ILE A 303 8.61 4.56 -4.15
CA ILE A 303 9.55 4.55 -3.03
C ILE A 303 9.67 3.13 -2.51
N VAL A 304 10.89 2.61 -2.39
CA VAL A 304 11.19 1.31 -1.78
C VAL A 304 11.99 1.51 -0.50
N LEU A 305 11.49 0.96 0.60
CA LEU A 305 12.08 1.06 1.93
C LEU A 305 12.74 -0.27 2.29
N LEU A 306 14.07 -0.28 2.32
CA LEU A 306 14.87 -1.48 2.59
C LEU A 306 14.94 -1.76 4.08
N ASP A 307 14.48 -2.93 4.49
CA ASP A 307 14.43 -3.40 5.88
C ASP A 307 13.96 -2.33 6.91
N ASP A 308 12.99 -1.51 6.50
CA ASP A 308 12.47 -0.45 7.35
C ASP A 308 11.34 -0.98 8.24
N GLN A 309 11.55 -0.92 9.56
CA GLN A 309 10.56 -1.33 10.58
C GLN A 309 9.80 -0.13 11.17
N THR A 310 9.76 1.00 10.46
CA THR A 310 9.15 2.28 10.87
C THR A 310 8.16 2.82 9.83
N MET A 311 7.30 3.74 10.26
CA MET A 311 6.43 4.55 9.42
C MET A 311 6.99 5.98 9.25
N ASN A 312 8.31 6.18 9.33
CA ASN A 312 8.88 7.53 9.34
C ASN A 312 8.65 8.27 8.02
N VAL A 313 8.95 7.63 6.89
CA VAL A 313 8.70 8.21 5.56
C VAL A 313 7.21 8.53 5.38
N PHE A 314 6.33 7.61 5.78
CA PHE A 314 4.89 7.82 5.67
C PHE A 314 4.41 8.98 6.57
N ASN A 315 4.83 9.02 7.83
CA ASN A 315 4.49 10.12 8.73
C ASN A 315 5.01 11.47 8.23
N ALA A 316 6.23 11.51 7.69
CA ALA A 316 6.79 12.74 7.15
C ALA A 316 6.02 13.24 5.91
N LEU A 317 5.48 12.34 5.09
CA LEU A 317 4.55 12.70 4.02
C LEU A 317 3.24 13.25 4.59
N LEU A 318 2.64 12.57 5.56
CA LEU A 318 1.40 13.04 6.20
C LEU A 318 1.57 14.44 6.81
N ASP A 319 2.71 14.74 7.44
CA ASP A 319 3.01 16.05 8.04
C ASP A 319 3.09 17.19 7.02
N LYS A 320 3.29 16.88 5.73
CA LYS A 320 3.25 17.87 4.64
C LYS A 320 1.88 18.02 4.01
N ILE A 321 1.03 16.99 4.08
CA ILE A 321 -0.23 16.91 3.33
C ILE A 321 -1.45 17.34 4.18
N LEU A 322 -1.46 16.99 5.47
CA LEU A 322 -2.61 17.13 6.36
C LEU A 322 -2.76 18.53 6.96
#